data_AF-A0A3B3U4P4-F1
#
_entry.id   AF-A0A3B3U4P4-F1
#
_cell.length_a   1.000
_cell.length_b   1.000
_cell.length_c   1.000
_cell.angle_alpha   90.00
_cell.angle_beta   90.00
_cell.angle_gamma   90.00
#
_symmetry.space_group_name_H-M   'P 1'
#
loop_
_entity.id
_entity.type
_entity.pdbx_description
1 polymer ?
#
loop_
_entity_poly.entity_id
_entity_poly.type
_entity_poly.pdbx_seq_one_letter_code
_entity_poly.pdbx_strand_id
1 'polypeptide(L)'
;MLFLPAAALCWLGSGECFHQSGLVQDLTLTRRSGQSVSISCGTGQCGTYVAWYQKKDTETFRAILYITSGGSPSKFSHPQQDDFSAERNQNSCKLKINKVKLDHLASYYCGCCYSGSHSEK
;
A
#
# COMPACT_ATOMS: atom_id res chain seq x y z
N MET A 1 -9.41 62.85 -2.31
CA MET A 1 -8.36 62.16 -3.08
C MET A 1 -7.99 60.89 -2.33
N LEU A 2 -8.05 59.78 -3.05
CA LEU A 2 -7.36 58.50 -2.84
C LEU A 2 -7.65 57.69 -1.57
N PHE A 3 -8.56 56.73 -1.79
CA PHE A 3 -8.53 55.36 -1.27
C PHE A 3 -7.09 54.82 -1.11
N LEU A 4 -6.83 54.16 0.03
CA LEU A 4 -6.03 52.95 0.05
C LEU A 4 -6.80 51.88 0.83
N PRO A 5 -7.27 50.80 0.19
CA PRO A 5 -7.63 49.60 0.92
C PRO A 5 -6.33 48.95 1.40
N ALA A 6 -6.25 48.66 2.70
CA ALA A 6 -5.23 47.77 3.22
C ALA A 6 -5.34 46.44 2.47
N ALA A 7 -4.41 46.19 1.57
CA ALA A 7 -4.30 44.93 0.86
C ALA A 7 -4.04 43.86 1.93
N ALA A 8 -5.08 43.08 2.23
CA ALA A 8 -4.89 41.78 2.85
C ALA A 8 -4.02 40.98 1.87
N LEU A 9 -2.75 40.85 2.21
CA LEU A 9 -1.85 39.89 1.58
C LEU A 9 -2.47 38.52 1.82
N CYS A 10 -3.23 38.04 0.84
CA CYS A 10 -3.52 36.62 0.72
C CYS A 10 -2.16 35.95 0.60
N TRP A 11 -1.67 35.44 1.71
CA TRP A 11 -0.56 34.50 1.71
C TRP A 11 -1.05 33.33 0.86
N LEU A 12 -0.63 33.31 -0.41
CA LEU A 12 -0.57 32.09 -1.20
C LEU A 12 0.42 31.22 -0.44
N GLY A 13 -0.04 30.59 0.64
CA GLY A 13 0.59 29.39 1.13
C GLY A 13 0.48 28.43 -0.03
N SER A 14 1.55 28.34 -0.82
CA SER A 14 1.78 27.20 -1.68
C SER A 14 1.57 26.00 -0.78
N GLY A 15 0.42 25.36 -0.94
CA GLY A 15 0.23 24.01 -0.47
C GLY A 15 1.24 23.21 -1.25
N GLU A 16 2.46 23.13 -0.73
CA GLU A 16 3.45 22.18 -1.18
C GLU A 16 2.82 20.82 -0.92
N CYS A 17 2.15 20.27 -1.93
CA CYS A 17 1.75 18.89 -1.96
C CYS A 17 3.05 18.12 -1.89
N PHE A 18 3.45 17.71 -0.68
CA PHE A 18 4.52 16.75 -0.50
C PHE A 18 4.19 15.55 -1.39
N HIS A 19 4.95 15.40 -2.47
CA HIS A 19 4.90 14.21 -3.28
C HIS A 19 5.49 13.11 -2.40
N GLN A 20 4.63 12.34 -1.76
CA GLN A 20 5.05 11.30 -0.84
C GLN A 20 5.65 10.16 -1.68
N SER A 21 6.97 10.15 -1.79
CA SER A 21 7.76 9.10 -2.44
C SER A 21 7.76 7.83 -1.57
N GLY A 22 6.62 7.15 -1.46
CA GLY A 22 6.45 5.98 -0.60
C GLY A 22 5.23 5.13 -0.96
N LEU A 23 5.13 3.94 -0.37
CA LEU A 23 3.95 3.08 -0.53
C LEU A 23 2.75 3.70 0.19
N VAL A 24 1.58 3.66 -0.43
CA VAL A 24 0.33 4.20 0.13
C VAL A 24 -0.64 3.05 0.38
N GLN A 25 -1.16 2.91 1.60
CA GLN A 25 -2.09 1.84 1.97
C GLN A 25 -3.34 2.40 2.66
N ASP A 26 -4.44 1.63 2.63
CA ASP A 26 -5.65 1.94 3.40
C ASP A 26 -5.36 1.86 4.92
N LEU A 27 -5.77 2.88 5.68
CA LEU A 27 -5.43 2.99 7.10
C LEU A 27 -6.10 1.91 7.98
N THR A 28 -7.38 1.63 7.75
CA THR A 28 -8.13 0.61 8.52
C THR A 28 -9.28 0.05 7.70
N LEU A 29 -9.43 -1.29 7.67
CA LEU A 29 -10.52 -1.99 6.97
C LEU A 29 -11.19 -3.00 7.90
N THR A 30 -12.49 -2.83 8.15
CA THR A 30 -13.29 -3.78 8.94
C THR A 30 -14.29 -4.51 8.05
N ARG A 31 -14.34 -5.84 8.17
CA ARG A 31 -15.26 -6.72 7.41
C ARG A 31 -15.81 -7.82 8.29
N ARG A 32 -17.04 -8.26 7.98
CA ARG A 32 -17.67 -9.39 8.67
C ARG A 32 -17.08 -10.70 8.14
N SER A 33 -17.10 -11.74 8.98
CA SER A 33 -16.72 -13.10 8.57
C SER A 33 -17.51 -13.53 7.33
N GLY A 34 -16.84 -14.24 6.41
CA GLY A 34 -17.40 -14.71 5.15
C GLY A 34 -17.47 -13.66 4.02
N GLN A 35 -17.31 -12.36 4.32
CA GLN A 35 -17.22 -11.33 3.28
C GLN A 35 -15.85 -11.32 2.59
N SER A 36 -15.80 -10.72 1.41
CA SER A 36 -14.54 -10.45 0.71
C SER A 36 -13.96 -9.08 1.09
N VAL A 37 -12.65 -8.96 1.01
CA VAL A 37 -11.93 -7.70 1.18
C VAL A 37 -10.78 -7.61 0.19
N SER A 38 -10.47 -6.39 -0.25
CA SER A 38 -9.27 -6.07 -1.02
C SER A 38 -8.54 -4.94 -0.31
N ILE A 39 -7.27 -5.14 -0.01
CA ILE A 39 -6.39 -4.18 0.65
C ILE A 39 -5.50 -3.59 -0.43
N SER A 40 -5.53 -2.27 -0.61
CA SER A 40 -4.78 -1.60 -1.67
C SER A 40 -3.40 -1.17 -1.18
N CYS A 41 -2.43 -1.24 -2.09
CA CYS A 41 -1.08 -0.72 -1.94
C CYS A 41 -0.70 0.05 -3.21
N GLY A 42 -0.50 1.36 -3.11
CA GLY A 42 0.11 2.16 -4.15
C GLY A 42 1.57 1.77 -4.29
N THR A 43 1.98 1.39 -5.50
CA THR A 43 3.32 0.83 -5.74
C THR A 43 4.34 1.87 -6.14
N GLY A 44 3.95 3.13 -6.42
CA GLY A 44 4.88 4.22 -6.73
C GLY A 44 5.99 3.79 -7.71
N GLN A 45 7.26 3.90 -7.28
CA GLN A 45 8.45 3.50 -8.03
C GLN A 45 8.92 2.06 -7.74
N CYS A 46 8.04 1.17 -7.26
CA CYS A 46 8.39 -0.24 -7.06
C CYS A 46 8.90 -0.87 -8.35
N GLY A 47 10.05 -1.54 -8.25
CA GLY A 47 10.62 -2.29 -9.36
C GLY A 47 9.87 -3.59 -9.65
N THR A 48 10.63 -4.68 -9.75
CA THR A 48 10.18 -5.94 -10.36
C THR A 48 8.99 -6.60 -9.66
N TYR A 49 8.97 -6.68 -8.33
CA TYR A 49 7.92 -7.37 -7.57
C TYR A 49 7.43 -6.56 -6.37
N VAL A 50 6.22 -6.87 -5.92
CA VAL A 50 5.64 -6.39 -4.66
C VAL A 50 5.33 -7.61 -3.81
N ALA A 51 5.77 -7.59 -2.57
CA ALA A 51 5.50 -8.62 -1.57
C ALA A 51 4.45 -8.13 -0.57
N TRP A 52 3.64 -9.06 -0.08
CA TRP A 52 2.65 -8.82 0.98
C TRP A 52 3.03 -9.59 2.24
N TYR A 53 2.83 -8.95 3.38
CA TYR A 53 3.14 -9.46 4.70
C TYR A 53 1.94 -9.30 5.63
N GLN A 54 1.74 -10.28 6.51
CA GLN A 54 0.79 -10.22 7.62
C GLN A 54 1.57 -10.01 8.92
N LYS A 55 1.10 -9.11 9.78
CA LYS A 55 1.59 -8.95 11.15
C LYS A 55 0.40 -9.02 12.11
N LYS A 56 0.38 -10.07 12.94
CA LYS A 56 -0.51 -10.13 14.11
C LYS A 56 0.11 -9.36 15.27
N ASP A 57 -0.70 -8.93 16.24
CA ASP A 57 -0.24 -8.04 17.31
C ASP A 57 0.94 -8.61 18.09
N THR A 58 0.92 -9.91 18.36
CA THR A 58 1.91 -10.63 19.16
C THR A 58 2.95 -11.41 18.33
N GLU A 59 2.89 -11.33 17.00
CA GLU A 59 3.74 -12.15 16.12
C GLU A 59 4.67 -11.31 15.25
N THR A 60 5.74 -11.94 14.77
CA THR A 60 6.62 -11.36 13.74
C THR A 60 5.89 -11.27 12.40
N PHE A 61 6.45 -10.47 11.48
CA PHE A 61 5.97 -10.45 10.10
C PHE A 61 6.03 -11.85 9.48
N ARG A 62 4.95 -12.23 8.80
CA ARG A 62 4.88 -13.44 7.98
C ARG A 62 4.65 -13.04 6.53
N ALA A 63 5.51 -13.52 5.65
CA ALA A 63 5.34 -13.31 4.22
C ALA A 63 4.15 -14.13 3.69
N ILE A 64 3.29 -13.51 2.90
CA ILE A 64 2.10 -14.14 2.33
C ILE A 64 2.39 -14.60 0.90
N LEU A 65 2.73 -13.64 0.03
CA LEU A 65 2.99 -13.84 -1.39
C LEU A 65 3.81 -12.68 -1.96
N TYR A 66 4.31 -12.85 -3.18
CA TYR A 66 4.79 -11.76 -4.02
C TYR A 66 4.19 -11.83 -5.43
N ILE A 67 4.18 -10.70 -6.14
CA ILE A 67 3.62 -10.60 -7.49
C ILE A 67 4.39 -9.59 -8.36
N THR A 68 4.68 -9.98 -9.59
CA THR A 68 5.23 -9.13 -10.64
C THR A 68 4.12 -8.42 -11.40
N SER A 69 4.42 -7.30 -12.07
CA SER A 69 3.42 -6.60 -12.88
C SER A 69 2.88 -7.51 -14.00
N GLY A 70 1.56 -7.69 -14.07
CA GLY A 70 0.91 -8.60 -15.03
C GLY A 70 1.11 -10.10 -14.77
N GLY A 71 1.81 -10.47 -13.70
CA GLY A 71 2.06 -11.86 -13.31
C GLY A 71 0.96 -12.45 -12.42
N SER A 72 1.10 -13.74 -12.11
CA SER A 72 0.31 -14.41 -11.08
C SER A 72 1.02 -14.36 -9.71
N PRO A 73 0.28 -14.36 -8.58
CA PRO A 73 0.89 -14.39 -7.26
C PRO A 73 1.69 -15.67 -7.01
N SER A 74 2.92 -15.52 -6.52
CA SER A 74 3.73 -16.61 -5.98
C SER A 74 3.62 -16.61 -4.47
N LYS A 75 3.11 -17.72 -3.90
CA LYS A 75 2.84 -17.85 -2.46
C LYS A 75 4.08 -18.30 -1.70
N PHE A 76 4.29 -17.75 -0.51
CA PHE A 76 5.24 -18.30 0.47
C PHE A 76 4.54 -19.37 1.33
N SER A 77 5.26 -19.99 2.27
CA SER A 77 4.72 -21.00 3.20
C SER A 77 3.86 -20.39 4.32
N HIS A 78 2.87 -19.58 3.97
CA HIS A 78 1.93 -19.01 4.93
C HIS A 78 0.85 -20.05 5.29
N PRO A 79 0.53 -20.30 6.58
CA PRO A 79 -0.46 -21.30 6.97
C PRO A 79 -1.85 -21.10 6.35
N GLN A 80 -2.17 -19.85 5.99
CA GLN A 80 -3.42 -19.44 5.36
C GLN A 80 -3.25 -19.05 3.88
N GLN A 81 -2.18 -19.50 3.22
CA GLN A 81 -1.82 -19.09 1.85
C GLN A 81 -2.95 -19.25 0.82
N ASP A 82 -3.89 -20.17 1.05
CA ASP A 82 -5.02 -20.42 0.15
C ASP A 82 -6.19 -19.45 0.31
N ASP A 83 -6.23 -18.72 1.42
CA ASP A 83 -7.19 -17.65 1.63
C ASP A 83 -6.78 -16.34 0.91
N PHE A 84 -5.52 -16.24 0.46
CA PHE A 84 -4.95 -15.05 -0.15
C PHE A 84 -4.73 -15.18 -1.66
N SER A 85 -4.98 -14.07 -2.36
CA SER A 85 -4.54 -13.84 -3.73
C SER A 85 -4.15 -12.38 -3.91
N ALA A 86 -3.51 -12.03 -5.02
CA ALA A 86 -3.18 -10.64 -5.31
C ALA A 86 -3.35 -10.30 -6.78
N GLU A 87 -3.53 -9.01 -7.03
CA GLU A 87 -3.57 -8.45 -8.37
C GLU A 87 -2.67 -7.23 -8.40
N ARG A 88 -1.80 -7.14 -9.40
CA ARG A 88 -0.92 -5.99 -9.57
C ARG A 88 -1.12 -5.38 -10.95
N ASN A 89 -1.38 -4.09 -10.96
CA ASN A 89 -1.29 -3.25 -12.15
C ASN A 89 -0.05 -2.34 -12.02
N GLN A 90 0.07 -1.39 -12.96
CA GLN A 90 1.26 -0.56 -13.10
C GLN A 90 1.58 0.27 -11.84
N ASN A 91 0.54 0.77 -11.15
CA ASN A 91 0.69 1.74 -10.06
C ASN A 91 0.13 1.24 -8.71
N SER A 92 -0.46 0.05 -8.67
CA SER A 92 -1.05 -0.51 -7.46
C SER A 92 -0.98 -2.03 -7.41
N CYS A 93 -0.93 -2.54 -6.20
CA CYS A 93 -1.05 -3.96 -5.88
C CYS A 93 -2.17 -4.12 -4.85
N LYS A 94 -3.06 -5.10 -5.06
CA LYS A 94 -4.18 -5.40 -4.16
C LYS A 94 -4.02 -6.80 -3.61
N LEU A 95 -4.05 -6.95 -2.29
CA LEU A 95 -4.20 -8.25 -1.63
C LEU A 95 -5.69 -8.54 -1.45
N LYS A 96 -6.15 -9.70 -1.90
CA LYS A 96 -7.55 -10.12 -1.84
C LYS A 96 -7.72 -11.29 -0.89
N ILE A 97 -8.74 -11.20 -0.04
CA ILE A 97 -9.21 -12.28 0.83
C ILE A 97 -10.67 -12.51 0.48
N ASN A 98 -11.00 -13.69 -0.06
CA ASN A 98 -12.36 -13.96 -0.56
C ASN A 98 -13.37 -14.24 0.56
N LYS A 99 -12.92 -14.92 1.62
CA LYS A 99 -13.73 -15.28 2.79
C LYS A 99 -12.97 -14.90 4.05
N VAL A 100 -13.27 -13.71 4.59
CA VAL A 100 -12.65 -13.23 5.83
C VAL A 100 -13.01 -14.17 7.00
N LYS A 101 -12.04 -14.42 7.89
CA LYS A 101 -12.14 -15.25 9.10
C LYS A 101 -11.50 -14.47 10.25
N LEU A 102 -11.75 -14.88 11.50
CA LEU A 102 -11.13 -14.26 12.66
C LEU A 102 -9.60 -14.29 12.59
N ASP A 103 -9.04 -15.39 12.08
CA ASP A 103 -7.60 -15.56 11.93
C ASP A 103 -6.94 -14.58 10.93
N HIS A 104 -7.74 -13.87 10.11
CA HIS A 104 -7.27 -12.80 9.22
C HIS A 104 -7.17 -11.44 9.90
N LEU A 105 -7.54 -11.33 11.19
CA LEU A 105 -7.35 -10.11 11.98
C LEU A 105 -5.85 -9.85 12.14
N ALA A 106 -5.35 -8.85 11.43
CA ALA A 106 -3.94 -8.49 11.40
C ALA A 106 -3.75 -7.12 10.75
N SER A 107 -2.54 -6.58 10.90
CA SER A 107 -2.04 -5.51 10.05
C SER A 107 -1.39 -6.10 8.79
N TYR A 108 -1.64 -5.50 7.63
CA TYR A 108 -1.15 -5.97 6.34
C TYR A 108 -0.23 -4.94 5.68
N TYR A 109 0.95 -5.37 5.29
CA TYR A 109 1.99 -4.50 4.74
C TYR A 109 2.39 -4.96 3.36
N CYS A 110 2.56 -4.03 2.44
CA CYS A 110 3.19 -4.27 1.16
C CYS A 110 4.62 -3.73 1.18
N GLY A 111 5.50 -4.33 0.38
CA GLY A 111 6.89 -3.89 0.25
C GLY A 111 7.47 -4.24 -1.12
N CYS A 112 8.44 -3.48 -1.58
CA CYS A 112 9.19 -3.74 -2.80
C CYS A 112 10.60 -3.15 -2.69
N CYS A 113 11.51 -3.61 -3.54
CA CYS A 113 12.80 -2.98 -3.71
C CYS A 113 12.68 -1.84 -4.74
N TYR A 114 13.22 -0.67 -4.41
CA TYR A 114 13.46 0.38 -5.39
C TYR A 114 14.72 0.02 -6.18
N SER A 115 14.60 -0.09 -7.50
CA SER A 115 15.76 -0.08 -8.38
C SER A 115 16.16 1.37 -8.63
N GLY A 116 16.74 2.03 -7.63
CA GLY A 116 17.42 3.30 -7.87
C GLY A 116 18.74 3.02 -8.56
N SER A 117 19.00 3.63 -9.72
CA SER A 117 20.38 3.77 -10.18
C SER A 117 21.08 4.65 -9.15
N HIS A 118 22.10 4.11 -8.50
CA HIS A 118 23.02 4.91 -7.69
C HIS A 118 23.75 5.83 -8.68
N SER A 119 23.22 7.02 -8.96
CA SER A 119 24.04 8.11 -9.49
C SER A 119 24.85 8.63 -8.32
N GLU A 120 25.99 7.99 -8.13
CA GLU A 120 27.09 8.58 -7.38
C GLU A 120 27.45 9.89 -8.10
N LYS A 121 27.28 11.00 -7.39
CA LYS A 121 27.56 12.35 -7.89
C LYS A 121 28.97 12.74 -7.49
#